data_AF-A0A4R0K7R1-F1
#
_entry.id   AF-A0A4R0K7R1-F1
#
_cell.length_a   1.000
_cell.length_b   1.000
_cell.length_c   1.000
_cell.angle_alpha   90.00
_cell.angle_beta   90.00
_cell.angle_gamma   90.00
#
_symmetry.space_group_name_H-M   'P 1'
#
loop_
_entity.id
_entity.type
_entity.pdbx_description
1 polymer ?
#
loop_
_entity_poly.entity_id
_entity_poly.type
_entity_poly.pdbx_seq_one_letter_code
_entity_poly.pdbx_strand_id
1 'polypeptide(L)'
;MSTGQPDRSPSAQASSTPTRTEPPPTAPTTAHLRYVFPVGGCRGDASQSHHDYPASDIFAKVGCRFVSPVDGWVDEVTRVDGWDGKTNVGRDRGGLSVSVVGVDGVRYYGSHLSAIAGGIRPGLMVRVGQTLGLTGKTGSARGTPPHLHFGISWPTAPGKWWIRRGAVPPQAFLASWHGGGQLSPVASVAKVRRGYGVDRGCRSYC
;
A
#
# COMPACT_ATOMS: atom_id res chain seq x y z
N MET A 1 47.51 -64.11 -35.69
CA MET A 1 46.74 -64.90 -34.70
C MET A 1 47.09 -64.27 -33.35
N SER A 2 46.33 -63.31 -32.80
CA SER A 2 45.14 -63.51 -31.93
C SER A 2 45.33 -64.72 -31.02
N THR A 3 45.30 -64.70 -29.68
CA THR A 3 44.74 -63.79 -28.66
C THR A 3 45.27 -64.34 -27.32
N GLY A 4 45.59 -63.51 -26.32
CA GLY A 4 44.71 -63.39 -25.14
C GLY A 4 45.43 -63.78 -23.83
N GLN A 5 45.66 -62.80 -22.95
CA GLN A 5 45.90 -63.02 -21.53
C GLN A 5 44.98 -62.07 -20.74
N PRO A 6 44.48 -62.51 -19.56
CA PRO A 6 43.30 -61.93 -18.93
C PRO A 6 43.59 -60.62 -18.21
N ASP A 7 42.67 -59.67 -18.42
CA ASP A 7 42.65 -58.36 -17.77
C ASP A 7 42.40 -58.47 -16.27
N ARG A 8 43.29 -57.84 -15.50
CA ARG A 8 43.15 -57.61 -14.07
C ARG A 8 42.17 -56.46 -13.85
N SER A 9 41.05 -56.71 -13.17
CA SER A 9 40.20 -55.65 -12.64
C SER A 9 40.95 -54.81 -11.59
N PRO A 10 40.96 -53.48 -11.70
CA PRO A 10 41.20 -52.61 -10.56
C PRO A 10 39.88 -52.16 -9.95
N SER A 11 39.79 -52.32 -8.64
CA SER A 11 38.75 -51.82 -7.74
C SER A 11 38.57 -50.31 -7.91
N ALA A 12 37.36 -49.85 -8.21
CA ALA A 12 37.03 -48.43 -8.20
C ALA A 12 37.10 -47.91 -6.75
N GLN A 13 38.09 -47.08 -6.45
CA GLN A 13 38.11 -46.26 -5.24
C GLN A 13 37.11 -45.12 -5.41
N ALA A 14 36.09 -45.10 -4.55
CA ALA A 14 35.17 -43.97 -4.45
C ALA A 14 35.90 -42.77 -3.84
N SER A 15 36.09 -41.72 -4.64
CA SER A 15 36.56 -40.42 -4.17
C SER A 15 35.44 -39.71 -3.42
N SER A 16 35.54 -39.64 -2.09
CA SER A 16 34.63 -38.85 -1.25
C SER A 16 35.03 -37.37 -1.28
N THR A 17 34.32 -36.57 -2.07
CA THR A 17 34.38 -35.10 -2.01
C THR A 17 33.74 -34.63 -0.69
N PRO A 18 34.37 -33.76 0.11
CA PRO A 18 33.71 -33.22 1.30
C PRO A 18 32.65 -32.21 0.86
N THR A 19 31.39 -32.48 1.21
CA THR A 19 30.28 -31.53 1.07
C THR A 19 30.59 -30.31 1.93
N ARG A 20 30.83 -29.16 1.29
CA ARG A 20 30.87 -27.86 1.97
C ARG A 20 29.49 -27.63 2.58
N THR A 21 29.39 -27.75 3.90
CA THR A 21 28.21 -27.36 4.67
C THR A 21 27.89 -25.91 4.36
N GLU A 22 26.78 -25.70 3.65
CA GLU A 22 26.18 -24.39 3.50
C GLU A 22 25.77 -23.90 4.90
N PRO A 23 26.17 -22.68 5.31
CA PRO A 23 25.76 -22.16 6.60
C PRO A 23 24.22 -22.11 6.64
N PRO A 24 23.60 -22.43 7.79
CA PRO A 24 22.15 -22.43 7.91
C PRO A 24 21.61 -21.05 7.50
N PRO A 25 20.42 -20.99 6.85
CA PRO A 25 19.80 -19.72 6.51
C PRO A 25 19.67 -18.90 7.79
N THR A 26 20.36 -17.76 7.82
CA THR A 26 20.25 -16.78 8.89
C THR A 26 18.77 -16.50 9.11
N ALA A 27 18.30 -16.63 10.36
CA ALA A 27 16.94 -16.30 10.73
C ALA A 27 16.53 -14.94 10.14
N PRO A 28 15.29 -14.76 9.68
CA PRO A 28 14.87 -13.50 9.06
C PRO A 28 15.10 -12.37 10.06
N THR A 29 16.07 -11.50 9.75
CA THR A 29 16.22 -10.22 10.43
C THR A 29 14.88 -9.52 10.33
N THR A 30 14.29 -9.11 11.46
CA THR A 30 13.07 -8.32 11.50
C THR A 30 13.23 -7.15 10.54
N ALA A 31 12.63 -7.25 9.35
CA ALA A 31 12.79 -6.23 8.33
C ALA A 31 12.21 -4.93 8.91
N HIS A 32 13.06 -3.92 9.08
CA HIS A 32 12.60 -2.62 9.57
C HIS A 32 11.55 -2.09 8.58
N LEU A 33 10.33 -1.86 9.08
CA LEU A 33 9.26 -1.26 8.29
C LEU A 33 9.71 0.12 7.84
N ARG A 34 9.67 0.35 6.52
CA ARG A 34 10.03 1.62 5.91
C ARG A 34 8.78 2.31 5.37
N TYR A 35 8.62 3.58 5.75
CA TYR A 35 7.58 4.47 5.29
C TYR A 35 8.14 5.57 4.37
N VAL A 36 7.34 5.98 3.40
CA VAL A 36 7.59 7.14 2.53
C VAL A 36 6.36 8.02 2.42
N PHE A 37 6.58 9.30 2.13
CA PHE A 37 5.49 10.21 1.80
C PHE A 37 4.77 9.74 0.52
N PRO A 38 3.42 9.69 0.50
CA PRO A 38 2.67 8.99 -0.54
C PRO A 38 2.54 9.77 -1.86
N VAL A 39 3.12 10.97 -1.97
CA VAL A 39 3.19 11.73 -3.24
C VAL A 39 4.64 11.84 -3.69
N GLY A 40 4.91 11.52 -4.95
CA GLY A 40 6.26 11.57 -5.53
C GLY A 40 6.30 12.13 -6.96
N GLY A 41 7.51 12.52 -7.40
CA GLY A 41 7.73 13.13 -8.72
C GLY A 41 7.32 14.62 -8.81
N CYS A 42 6.75 15.18 -7.75
CA CYS A 42 6.46 16.60 -7.62
C CYS A 42 6.31 16.96 -6.12
N ARG A 43 6.12 18.26 -5.83
CA ARG A 43 5.78 18.75 -4.48
C ARG A 43 4.34 18.36 -4.11
N GLY A 44 4.16 17.85 -2.89
CA GLY A 44 2.85 17.60 -2.30
C GLY A 44 2.76 18.21 -0.91
N ASP A 45 1.71 18.98 -0.65
CA ASP A 45 1.49 19.68 0.62
C ASP A 45 0.31 19.06 1.38
N ALA A 46 0.59 18.39 2.49
CA ALA A 46 -0.43 17.74 3.30
C ALA A 46 -1.20 18.74 4.18
N SER A 47 -2.54 18.71 4.10
CA SER A 47 -3.41 19.48 4.97
C SER A 47 -3.24 19.07 6.44
N GLN A 48 -3.30 20.05 7.34
CA GLN A 48 -3.23 19.81 8.80
C GLN A 48 -4.59 19.42 9.41
N SER A 49 -5.65 19.44 8.62
CA SER A 49 -6.99 19.03 9.03
C SER A 49 -7.80 18.52 7.83
N HIS A 50 -8.89 17.82 8.12
CA HIS A 50 -9.89 17.38 7.16
C HIS A 50 -11.25 17.43 7.87
N HIS A 51 -12.25 18.07 7.25
CA HIS A 51 -13.38 18.66 7.97
C HIS A 51 -14.46 17.65 8.42
N ASP A 52 -14.63 16.53 7.72
CA ASP A 52 -15.76 15.62 7.98
C ASP A 52 -15.39 14.31 8.68
N TYR A 53 -14.16 13.85 8.48
CA TYR A 53 -13.66 12.57 9.01
C TYR A 53 -12.12 12.54 8.97
N PRO A 54 -11.47 11.64 9.71
CA PRO A 54 -10.01 11.56 9.74
C PRO A 54 -9.42 11.18 8.37
N ALA A 55 -8.77 12.15 7.73
CA ALA A 55 -8.02 12.01 6.48
C ALA A 55 -7.07 13.22 6.34
N SER A 56 -6.37 13.30 5.22
CA SER A 56 -5.62 14.48 4.81
C SER A 56 -5.69 14.62 3.29
N ASP A 57 -5.86 15.86 2.82
CA ASP A 57 -5.69 16.20 1.41
C ASP A 57 -4.24 16.61 1.19
N ILE A 58 -3.56 15.90 0.31
CA ILE A 58 -2.20 16.22 -0.11
C ILE A 58 -2.29 16.95 -1.44
N PHE A 59 -2.26 18.28 -1.38
CA PHE A 59 -2.36 19.14 -2.55
C PHE A 59 -1.13 18.96 -3.43
N ALA A 60 -1.36 18.57 -4.69
CA ALA A 60 -0.34 18.27 -5.66
C ALA A 60 -0.91 18.52 -7.06
N LYS A 61 -0.06 18.84 -8.04
CA LYS A 61 -0.49 18.99 -9.44
C LYS A 61 -1.13 17.68 -9.92
N VAL A 62 -2.04 17.76 -10.89
CA VAL A 62 -2.53 16.56 -11.61
C VAL A 62 -1.32 15.85 -12.24
N GLY A 63 -1.26 14.52 -12.16
CA GLY A 63 -0.19 13.73 -12.77
C GLY A 63 1.00 13.43 -11.87
N CYS A 64 1.03 13.92 -10.63
CA CYS A 64 2.02 13.49 -9.65
C CYS A 64 1.76 12.05 -9.22
N ARG A 65 2.80 11.32 -8.83
CA ARG A 65 2.67 9.89 -8.50
C ARG A 65 2.06 9.73 -7.13
N PHE A 66 0.95 9.00 -7.03
CA PHE A 66 0.56 8.35 -5.79
C PHE A 66 1.38 7.07 -5.65
N VAL A 67 2.16 6.94 -4.57
CA VAL A 67 3.03 5.78 -4.32
C VAL A 67 2.60 5.03 -3.05
N SER A 68 2.90 3.72 -3.01
CA SER A 68 2.67 2.92 -1.80
C SER A 68 3.54 3.45 -0.65
N PRO A 69 2.96 3.83 0.50
CA PRO A 69 3.74 4.38 1.60
C PRO A 69 4.61 3.33 2.30
N VAL A 70 4.28 2.04 2.15
CA VAL A 70 5.00 0.90 2.75
C VAL A 70 4.92 -0.30 1.79
N ASP A 71 5.77 -1.31 1.99
CA ASP A 71 5.60 -2.64 1.36
C ASP A 71 4.24 -3.23 1.75
N GLY A 72 3.57 -3.93 0.84
CA GLY A 72 2.24 -4.46 1.10
C GLY A 72 1.61 -5.13 -0.10
N TRP A 73 0.29 -5.17 -0.12
CA TRP A 73 -0.50 -5.62 -1.27
C TRP A 73 -1.68 -4.70 -1.53
N VAL A 74 -2.06 -4.59 -2.80
CA VAL A 74 -3.25 -3.86 -3.23
C VAL A 74 -4.49 -4.59 -2.72
N ASP A 75 -5.39 -3.85 -2.12
CA ASP A 75 -6.59 -4.36 -1.47
C ASP A 75 -7.82 -4.10 -2.33
N GLU A 76 -8.19 -2.84 -2.50
CA GLU A 76 -9.31 -2.41 -3.35
C GLU A 76 -8.85 -1.42 -4.44
N VAL A 77 -9.47 -1.51 -5.62
CA VAL A 77 -9.21 -0.61 -6.77
C VAL A 77 -10.54 -0.18 -7.39
N THR A 78 -10.79 1.12 -7.48
CA THR A 78 -11.94 1.69 -8.20
C THR A 78 -11.46 2.33 -9.49
N ARG A 79 -11.84 1.78 -10.65
CA ARG A 79 -11.38 2.24 -11.97
C ARG A 79 -12.37 3.12 -12.72
N VAL A 80 -13.60 3.19 -12.24
CA VAL A 80 -14.69 3.94 -12.85
C VAL A 80 -15.04 5.10 -11.93
N ASP A 81 -15.00 6.32 -12.45
CA ASP A 81 -15.52 7.49 -11.75
C ASP A 81 -17.04 7.53 -11.90
N GLY A 82 -17.74 6.85 -10.98
CA GLY A 82 -19.20 6.79 -10.94
C GLY A 82 -19.86 7.95 -10.19
N TRP A 83 -19.09 8.95 -9.73
CA TRP A 83 -19.67 10.05 -8.95
C TRP A 83 -20.52 10.98 -9.81
N ASP A 84 -21.73 11.24 -9.35
CA ASP A 84 -22.62 12.27 -9.87
C ASP A 84 -22.87 13.32 -8.78
N GLY A 85 -22.59 14.59 -9.08
CA GLY A 85 -22.83 15.69 -8.17
C GLY A 85 -24.30 15.89 -7.81
N LYS A 86 -25.25 15.42 -8.63
CA LYS A 86 -26.69 15.49 -8.35
C LYS A 86 -27.12 14.53 -7.25
N THR A 87 -26.56 13.32 -7.22
CA THR A 87 -26.89 12.30 -6.21
C THR A 87 -25.96 12.38 -5.00
N ASN A 88 -24.71 12.78 -5.23
CA ASN A 88 -23.64 12.94 -4.26
C ASN A 88 -23.51 11.75 -3.29
N VAL A 89 -23.65 10.51 -3.78
CA VAL A 89 -23.59 9.30 -2.94
C VAL A 89 -22.18 9.11 -2.38
N GLY A 90 -22.06 8.93 -1.06
CA GLY A 90 -20.77 8.88 -0.35
C GLY A 90 -19.78 7.83 -0.86
N ARG A 91 -20.25 6.64 -1.27
CA ARG A 91 -19.38 5.56 -1.77
C ARG A 91 -18.64 5.90 -3.06
N ASP A 92 -19.19 6.81 -3.85
CA ASP A 92 -18.70 7.17 -5.18
C ASP A 92 -17.80 8.42 -5.13
N ARG A 93 -17.85 9.21 -4.04
CA ARG A 93 -17.10 10.47 -3.87
C ARG A 93 -15.59 10.34 -4.11
N GLY A 94 -15.00 9.16 -3.87
CA GLY A 94 -13.57 8.92 -4.13
C GLY A 94 -13.17 8.95 -5.61
N GLY A 95 -14.09 8.73 -6.55
CA GLY A 95 -13.76 8.53 -7.96
C GLY A 95 -12.77 7.37 -8.14
N LEU A 96 -11.73 7.57 -8.95
CA LEU A 96 -10.66 6.58 -9.10
C LEU A 96 -9.85 6.52 -7.80
N SER A 97 -9.63 5.30 -7.31
CA SER A 97 -8.95 5.09 -6.04
C SER A 97 -8.22 3.75 -5.97
N VAL A 98 -7.21 3.70 -5.10
CA VAL A 98 -6.46 2.48 -4.75
C VAL A 98 -6.29 2.45 -3.24
N SER A 99 -6.44 1.26 -2.64
CA SER A 99 -6.00 1.00 -1.28
C SER A 99 -4.96 -0.11 -1.24
N VAL A 100 -4.04 0.00 -0.30
CA VAL A 100 -2.99 -0.97 0.00
C VAL A 100 -3.12 -1.36 1.47
N VAL A 101 -3.02 -2.65 1.76
CA VAL A 101 -2.72 -3.12 3.11
C VAL A 101 -1.23 -3.33 3.20
N GLY A 102 -0.60 -2.59 4.12
CA GLY A 102 0.82 -2.71 4.38
C GLY A 102 1.16 -4.01 5.09
N VAL A 103 2.41 -4.45 4.99
CA VAL A 103 2.94 -5.56 5.78
C VAL A 103 2.92 -5.27 7.30
N ASP A 104 2.67 -4.02 7.67
CA ASP A 104 2.42 -3.56 9.05
C ASP A 104 0.97 -3.78 9.52
N GLY A 105 0.08 -4.27 8.65
CA GLY A 105 -1.33 -4.53 8.92
C GLY A 105 -2.24 -3.30 8.84
N VAL A 106 -1.72 -2.15 8.41
CA VAL A 106 -2.48 -0.90 8.26
C VAL A 106 -2.98 -0.76 6.83
N ARG A 107 -4.18 -0.19 6.65
CA ARG A 107 -4.71 0.14 5.32
C ARG A 107 -4.43 1.60 4.99
N TYR A 108 -3.88 1.82 3.80
CA TYR A 108 -3.61 3.13 3.20
C TYR A 108 -4.48 3.31 1.96
N TYR A 109 -5.17 4.43 1.85
CA TYR A 109 -6.10 4.72 0.78
C TYR A 109 -5.75 6.03 0.09
N GLY A 110 -5.77 6.02 -1.23
CA GLY A 110 -5.60 7.20 -2.08
C GLY A 110 -6.71 7.31 -3.10
N SER A 111 -7.32 8.49 -3.23
CA SER A 111 -8.41 8.73 -4.20
C SER A 111 -8.30 10.04 -4.95
N HIS A 112 -9.32 10.34 -5.76
CA HIS A 112 -9.35 11.43 -6.72
C HIS A 112 -8.32 11.29 -7.84
N LEU A 113 -7.88 10.07 -8.13
CA LEU A 113 -6.79 9.82 -9.07
C LEU A 113 -7.19 10.18 -10.51
N SER A 114 -6.29 10.76 -11.29
CA SER A 114 -6.52 10.97 -12.73
C SER A 114 -6.34 9.68 -13.53
N ALA A 115 -5.47 8.79 -13.05
CA ALA A 115 -5.23 7.48 -13.63
C ALA A 115 -4.72 6.51 -12.56
N ILE A 116 -4.95 5.22 -12.77
CA ILE A 116 -4.36 4.15 -11.96
C ILE A 116 -3.29 3.47 -12.80
N ALA A 117 -2.13 3.22 -12.20
CA ALA A 117 -1.01 2.62 -12.91
C ALA A 117 -1.37 1.25 -13.49
N GLY A 118 -0.73 0.90 -14.62
CA GLY A 118 -0.90 -0.39 -15.27
C GLY A 118 -0.54 -1.54 -14.32
N GLY A 119 -1.29 -2.64 -14.40
CA GLY A 119 -1.08 -3.83 -13.58
C GLY A 119 -1.59 -3.76 -12.14
N ILE A 120 -1.90 -2.58 -11.60
CA ILE A 120 -2.46 -2.43 -10.24
C ILE A 120 -3.83 -3.13 -10.15
N ARG A 121 -3.91 -4.18 -9.33
CA ARG A 121 -5.12 -4.99 -9.15
C ARG A 121 -5.14 -5.58 -7.75
N PRO A 122 -6.33 -5.87 -7.17
CA PRO A 122 -6.42 -6.56 -5.88
C PRO A 122 -5.51 -7.79 -5.81
N GLY A 123 -4.83 -7.97 -4.67
CA GLY A 123 -3.87 -9.03 -4.41
C GLY A 123 -2.46 -8.83 -4.98
N LEU A 124 -2.20 -7.76 -5.75
CA LEU A 124 -0.86 -7.46 -6.24
C LEU A 124 0.06 -7.03 -5.09
N MET A 125 1.20 -7.69 -4.93
CA MET A 125 2.28 -7.23 -4.05
C MET A 125 2.90 -5.94 -4.57
N VAL A 126 3.10 -4.98 -3.67
CA VAL A 126 3.69 -3.67 -3.98
C VAL A 126 4.85 -3.38 -3.04
N ARG A 127 5.84 -2.67 -3.56
CA ARG A 127 6.96 -2.15 -2.77
C ARG A 127 6.72 -0.72 -2.33
N VAL A 128 7.33 -0.31 -1.23
CA VAL A 128 7.41 1.06 -0.76
C VAL A 128 7.92 1.97 -1.89
N GLY A 129 7.20 3.07 -2.16
CA GLY A 129 7.52 3.99 -3.25
C GLY A 129 7.06 3.53 -4.65
N GLN A 130 6.52 2.31 -4.80
CA GLN A 130 5.94 1.86 -6.07
C GLN A 130 4.75 2.73 -6.44
N THR A 131 4.68 3.16 -7.70
CA THR A 131 3.56 3.98 -8.20
C THR A 131 2.29 3.15 -8.32
N LEU A 132 1.21 3.65 -7.72
CA LEU A 132 -0.13 3.07 -7.72
C LEU A 132 -1.05 3.79 -8.70
N GLY A 133 -0.81 5.08 -8.93
CA GLY A 133 -1.60 5.92 -9.82
C GLY A 133 -1.08 7.34 -9.86
N LEU A 134 -1.89 8.23 -10.41
CA LEU A 134 -1.58 9.64 -10.59
C LEU A 134 -2.61 10.51 -9.87
N THR A 135 -2.17 11.52 -9.15
CA THR A 135 -3.02 12.55 -8.52
C THR A 135 -3.94 13.19 -9.56
N GLY A 136 -5.12 13.63 -9.13
CA GLY A 136 -6.13 14.14 -10.04
C GLY A 136 -7.24 14.91 -9.34
N LYS A 137 -8.44 14.77 -9.91
CA LYS A 137 -9.67 15.47 -9.51
C LYS A 137 -10.94 14.63 -9.70
N THR A 138 -10.85 13.32 -9.86
CA THR A 138 -12.06 12.49 -10.10
C THR A 138 -12.93 12.43 -8.85
N GLY A 139 -14.19 12.01 -8.99
CA GLY A 139 -15.11 11.97 -7.87
C GLY A 139 -15.55 13.38 -7.43
N SER A 140 -15.75 13.57 -6.14
CA SER A 140 -16.19 14.87 -5.58
C SER A 140 -15.14 15.97 -5.65
N ALA A 141 -13.90 15.66 -6.04
CA ALA A 141 -12.82 16.64 -6.22
C ALA A 141 -12.86 17.42 -7.55
N ARG A 142 -13.85 17.17 -8.43
CA ARG A 142 -13.92 17.81 -9.77
C ARG A 142 -13.87 19.35 -9.69
N GLY A 143 -14.49 19.93 -8.65
CA GLY A 143 -14.56 21.38 -8.42
C GLY A 143 -13.48 21.98 -7.52
N THR A 144 -12.58 21.19 -6.93
CA THR A 144 -11.59 21.66 -5.95
C THR A 144 -10.21 21.88 -6.59
N PRO A 145 -9.18 22.39 -5.89
CA PRO A 145 -7.80 22.20 -6.32
C PRO A 145 -7.43 20.71 -6.42
N PRO A 146 -6.53 20.30 -7.33
CA PRO A 146 -6.08 18.91 -7.41
C PRO A 146 -5.33 18.46 -6.15
N HIS A 147 -5.60 17.23 -5.73
CA HIS A 147 -5.00 16.64 -4.53
C HIS A 147 -5.08 15.11 -4.56
N LEU A 148 -4.31 14.47 -3.68
CA LEU A 148 -4.54 13.11 -3.24
C LEU A 148 -5.31 13.16 -1.92
N HIS A 149 -6.55 12.68 -1.90
CA HIS A 149 -7.20 12.36 -0.62
C HIS A 149 -6.50 11.12 -0.05
N PHE A 150 -5.91 11.24 1.13
CA PHE A 150 -5.14 10.18 1.77
C PHE A 150 -5.79 9.75 3.10
N GLY A 151 -6.13 8.47 3.19
CA GLY A 151 -6.76 7.85 4.35
C GLY A 151 -5.87 6.78 5.00
N ILE A 152 -5.86 6.76 6.34
CA ILE A 152 -5.28 5.68 7.14
C ILE A 152 -6.39 4.99 7.93
N SER A 153 -6.45 3.66 7.85
CA SER A 153 -7.47 2.83 8.50
C SER A 153 -6.97 1.39 8.72
N TRP A 154 -7.90 0.43 8.87
CA TRP A 154 -7.62 -1.00 8.96
C TRP A 154 -8.32 -1.76 7.83
N PRO A 155 -7.83 -2.97 7.47
CA PRO A 155 -8.52 -3.85 6.55
C PRO A 155 -9.91 -4.23 7.05
N THR A 156 -10.88 -4.29 6.16
CA THR A 156 -12.28 -4.66 6.44
C THR A 156 -12.78 -5.63 5.37
N ALA A 157 -13.95 -6.23 5.61
CA ALA A 157 -14.70 -6.81 4.49
C ALA A 157 -14.96 -5.73 3.40
N PRO A 158 -15.15 -6.13 2.13
CA PRO A 158 -15.48 -5.21 1.05
C PRO A 158 -16.74 -4.38 1.34
N GLY A 159 -16.82 -3.19 0.73
CA GLY A 159 -18.00 -2.31 0.81
C GLY A 159 -18.05 -1.39 2.03
N LYS A 160 -17.10 -1.50 2.97
CA LYS A 160 -16.96 -0.60 4.14
C LYS A 160 -16.21 0.68 3.80
N TRP A 161 -16.68 1.37 2.76
CA TRP A 161 -16.03 2.51 2.15
C TRP A 161 -15.80 3.68 3.14
N TRP A 162 -16.65 3.81 4.16
CA TRP A 162 -16.53 4.84 5.21
C TRP A 162 -15.34 4.63 6.14
N ILE A 163 -14.87 3.39 6.33
CA ILE A 163 -13.62 3.09 7.05
C ILE A 163 -12.44 3.22 6.09
N ARG A 164 -12.57 2.65 4.88
CA ARG A 164 -11.51 2.66 3.85
C ARG A 164 -10.96 4.05 3.59
N ARG A 165 -11.84 5.06 3.46
CA ARG A 165 -11.45 6.45 3.16
C ARG A 165 -10.67 7.16 4.27
N GLY A 166 -10.60 6.59 5.47
CA GLY A 166 -9.86 7.14 6.59
C GLY A 166 -10.63 7.04 7.91
N ALA A 167 -9.93 6.58 8.95
CA ALA A 167 -10.42 6.50 10.33
C ALA A 167 -9.39 7.02 11.35
N VAL A 168 -8.12 7.14 10.95
CA VAL A 168 -7.02 7.68 11.77
C VAL A 168 -6.49 8.96 11.12
N PRO A 169 -6.32 10.06 11.88
CA PRO A 169 -5.73 11.30 11.38
C PRO A 169 -4.30 11.07 10.83
N PRO A 170 -4.02 11.31 9.54
CA PRO A 170 -2.71 11.02 8.94
C PRO A 170 -1.59 12.03 9.28
N GLN A 171 -1.94 13.21 9.81
CA GLN A 171 -1.11 14.42 9.82
C GLN A 171 0.30 14.20 10.39
N ALA A 172 0.40 13.62 11.59
CA ALA A 172 1.69 13.39 12.24
C ALA A 172 2.58 12.40 11.46
N PHE A 173 1.97 11.39 10.84
CA PHE A 173 2.68 10.41 10.03
C PHE A 173 3.16 11.03 8.73
N LEU A 174 2.29 11.77 8.04
CA LEU A 174 2.65 12.50 6.82
C LEU A 174 3.78 13.49 7.07
N ALA A 175 3.72 14.27 8.16
CA ALA A 175 4.80 15.19 8.53
C ALA A 175 6.12 14.45 8.79
N SER A 176 6.07 13.32 9.50
CA SER A 176 7.25 12.48 9.73
C SER A 176 7.84 11.97 8.42
N TRP A 177 7.04 11.32 7.57
CA TRP A 177 7.51 10.70 6.33
C TRP A 177 7.97 11.73 5.29
N HIS A 178 7.36 12.92 5.27
CA HIS A 178 7.80 14.03 4.43
C HIS A 178 9.20 14.51 4.80
N GLY A 179 9.55 14.48 6.09
CA GLY A 179 10.90 14.74 6.61
C GLY A 179 11.86 13.54 6.58
N GLY A 180 11.48 12.41 5.98
CA GLY A 180 12.28 11.17 5.96
C GLY A 180 12.18 10.33 7.24
N GLY A 181 11.40 10.75 8.22
CA GLY A 181 11.11 9.99 9.44
C GLY A 181 10.27 8.74 9.19
N GLN A 182 10.17 7.89 10.21
CA GLN A 182 9.62 6.54 10.12
C GLN A 182 8.51 6.29 11.17
N LEU A 183 7.76 7.34 11.54
CA LEU A 183 6.69 7.21 12.54
C LEU A 183 5.63 6.22 12.05
N SER A 184 5.41 5.15 12.83
CA SER A 184 4.47 4.08 12.48
C SER A 184 3.03 4.40 12.92
N PRO A 185 2.02 4.14 12.07
CA PRO A 185 0.61 4.34 12.42
C PRO A 185 -0.03 3.17 13.17
N VAL A 186 0.67 2.04 13.32
CA VAL A 186 0.12 0.78 13.84
C VAL A 186 -0.56 0.95 15.20
N ALA A 187 0.10 1.60 16.16
CA ALA A 187 -0.45 1.78 17.50
C ALA A 187 -1.73 2.65 17.49
N SER A 188 -1.74 3.72 16.68
CA SER A 188 -2.90 4.60 16.52
C SER A 188 -4.06 3.88 15.86
N VAL A 189 -3.81 3.10 14.81
CA VAL A 189 -4.82 2.27 14.13
C VAL A 189 -5.41 1.25 15.10
N ALA A 190 -4.57 0.55 15.87
CA ALA A 190 -5.04 -0.42 16.87
C ALA A 190 -5.92 0.25 17.94
N LYS A 191 -5.52 1.44 18.44
CA LYS A 191 -6.29 2.21 19.41
C LYS A 191 -7.65 2.62 18.85
N VAL A 192 -7.66 3.24 17.66
CA VAL A 192 -8.90 3.71 17.03
C VAL A 192 -9.82 2.54 16.67
N ARG A 193 -9.29 1.44 16.13
CA ARG A 193 -10.08 0.25 15.81
C ARG A 193 -10.76 -0.34 17.04
N ARG A 194 -10.05 -0.45 18.17
CA ARG A 194 -10.65 -0.90 19.45
C ARG A 194 -11.78 0.02 19.90
N GLY A 195 -11.55 1.33 19.84
CA GLY A 195 -12.58 2.32 20.19
C GLY A 195 -13.75 2.37 19.21
N TYR A 196 -13.53 2.04 17.95
CA TYR A 196 -14.58 2.00 16.92
C TYR A 196 -15.62 0.92 17.20
N GLY A 197 -15.18 -0.21 17.77
CA GLY A 197 -16.03 -1.33 18.16
C GLY A 197 -16.68 -2.02 16.96
N VAL A 198 -17.89 -2.55 17.18
CA VAL A 198 -18.69 -3.18 16.11
C VAL A 198 -19.08 -2.12 15.08
N ASP A 199 -18.81 -2.41 13.81
CA ASP A 199 -19.23 -1.55 12.70
C ASP A 199 -20.77 -1.59 12.53
N ARG A 200 -21.39 -0.42 12.62
CA ARG A 200 -22.84 -0.22 12.48
C ARG A 200 -23.21 0.56 11.21
N GLY A 201 -22.27 0.70 10.27
CA GLY A 201 -22.47 1.49 9.06
C GLY A 201 -21.72 2.82 9.07
N CYS A 202 -21.90 3.57 7.99
CA CYS A 202 -21.33 4.90 7.83
C CYS A 202 -21.86 5.87 8.91
N ARG A 203 -20.96 6.61 9.57
CA ARG A 203 -21.29 7.49 10.72
C ARG A 203 -21.17 8.98 10.43
N SER A 204 -20.48 9.36 9.36
CA SER A 204 -20.24 10.75 8.97
C SER A 204 -20.17 10.79 7.45
N TYR A 205 -20.61 11.89 6.84
CA TYR A 205 -20.45 12.17 5.42
C TYR A 205 -20.78 10.96 4.53
N CYS A 206 -21.95 10.38 4.80
CA CYS A 206 -22.61 9.40 3.96
C CYS A 206 -23.22 10.11 2.72
#